data_AF-A0A9E5TE04-F1
#
_entry.id   AF-A0A9E5TE04-F1
#
_cell.length_a   1.000
_cell.length_b   1.000
_cell.length_c   1.000
_cell.angle_alpha   90.00
_cell.angle_beta   90.00
_cell.angle_gamma   90.00
#
_symmetry.space_group_name_H-M   'P 1'
#
loop_
_entity.id
_entity.type
_entity.pdbx_description
1 polymer ?
#
loop_
_entity_poly.entity_id
_entity_poly.type
_entity_poly.pdbx_seq_one_letter_code
_entity_poly.pdbx_strand_id
1 'polypeptide(L)'
;MRPCLLFTMVIFLLSLLVINPQQVIGAEVEARSIDQELAKVAAEPGSGDTQRSFRFIVLGDSRAPWQLYTAVQDGEMDPFQPEAFKKAITEANILQPAFVIDVGDLIMGYSEPDLTEREWDNYLETITASQRPFVSVTGNHDVWSPESEEIWKRRIGPLYFSFNYGNSHFICLNSEESEVLAQGDTGVMSTEQIDWLKADLEANKGAENIFVFQHKPFFLAEVYPDGNWPEVHNILKDYPVRVVFVGHWHEYRKCDTQDGIKYVITGGGGAELGGPAELGNFHHYLLVNVEGSSVNWAVIRQGSVLPEEVVTADLVRKANAARESIVFSPAFTPYTDTVLPEKFTVTAANPTDRDIKTEAKWDIPAGGAWEIAPLEATFEIPAGGKQSVEFKMKVDDPRRMGGPLPGIIVEVPLEEGKNPIPIRKDLAQMRYDLTIPCVRVEAPLKIDGDLSDWKGSRGVWSAHGEAQEDWHPSDISGTVRLMWDDKWLYFGAGIWDDVFVGPESLEELFEGDSVSIVVAGYEMAFAQVGEKAMAVRLSETDPLGAIEGSLTKVSRKPGCTIYESAIPLTQVFKQLPQRGEVATRDCGTYWHDRDADEGMESNWVPCRVQFQ
;
A
#
# COMPACT_ATOMS: atom_id res chain seq x y z
N MET A 1 -57.74 -15.60 -45.26
CA MET A 1 -56.28 -15.55 -45.52
C MET A 1 -55.58 -15.34 -44.20
N ARG A 2 -54.72 -16.29 -43.84
CA ARG A 2 -53.64 -16.21 -42.82
C ARG A 2 -52.37 -15.65 -43.52
N PRO A 3 -51.20 -15.39 -42.87
CA PRO A 3 -50.87 -15.34 -41.42
C PRO A 3 -49.77 -14.29 -40.99
N CYS A 4 -49.32 -14.40 -39.71
CA CYS A 4 -47.96 -14.16 -39.13
C CYS A 4 -47.68 -12.81 -38.43
N LEU A 5 -47.51 -12.81 -37.07
CA LEU A 5 -46.24 -12.83 -36.26
C LEU A 5 -45.63 -11.41 -36.14
N LEU A 6 -45.17 -10.81 -35.03
CA LEU A 6 -44.65 -11.17 -33.70
C LEU A 6 -44.75 -9.89 -32.83
N PHE A 7 -44.99 -9.96 -31.51
CA PHE A 7 -44.13 -9.38 -30.45
C PHE A 7 -44.77 -9.56 -29.07
N THR A 8 -44.00 -10.18 -28.20
CA THR A 8 -44.36 -10.65 -26.86
C THR A 8 -44.23 -9.51 -25.84
N MET A 9 -45.28 -9.28 -25.04
CA MET A 9 -45.22 -8.49 -23.80
C MET A 9 -44.69 -9.38 -22.67
N VAL A 10 -43.61 -8.97 -22.00
CA VAL A 10 -43.24 -9.47 -20.66
C VAL A 10 -43.41 -8.32 -19.68
N ILE A 11 -44.40 -8.45 -18.81
CA ILE A 11 -44.69 -7.56 -17.68
C ILE A 11 -43.85 -8.04 -16.49
N PHE A 12 -43.12 -7.11 -15.89
CA PHE A 12 -42.46 -7.24 -14.58
C PHE A 12 -43.48 -7.55 -13.48
N LEU A 13 -43.26 -8.63 -12.73
CA LEU A 13 -43.90 -8.87 -11.43
C LEU A 13 -42.81 -9.35 -10.46
N LEU A 14 -42.23 -8.37 -9.76
CA LEU A 14 -41.47 -8.55 -8.53
C LEU A 14 -42.48 -8.84 -7.41
N SER A 15 -42.51 -10.07 -6.92
CA SER A 15 -43.18 -10.41 -5.67
C SER A 15 -42.24 -11.24 -4.80
N LEU A 16 -41.71 -10.56 -3.79
CA LEU A 16 -41.37 -11.05 -2.44
C LEU A 16 -41.35 -12.58 -2.27
N LEU A 17 -40.14 -13.15 -2.26
CA LEU A 17 -39.84 -14.36 -1.51
C LEU A 17 -39.04 -13.93 -0.28
N VAL A 18 -39.77 -13.81 0.84
CA VAL A 18 -39.20 -13.77 2.18
C VAL A 18 -38.57 -15.13 2.42
N ILE A 19 -37.24 -15.21 2.38
CA ILE A 19 -36.50 -16.42 2.76
C ILE A 19 -36.57 -16.50 4.29
N ASN A 20 -37.26 -17.52 4.79
CA ASN A 20 -37.33 -17.87 6.20
C ASN A 20 -36.01 -18.56 6.61
N PRO A 21 -35.21 -18.01 7.54
CA PRO A 21 -33.86 -18.50 7.83
C PRO A 21 -33.80 -19.84 8.60
N GLN A 22 -34.92 -20.54 8.79
CA GLN A 22 -34.99 -21.83 9.50
C GLN A 22 -35.39 -23.02 8.61
N GLN A 23 -35.30 -22.91 7.28
CA GLN A 23 -35.73 -23.99 6.37
C GLN A 23 -34.70 -24.41 5.32
N VAL A 24 -33.40 -24.21 5.59
CA VAL A 24 -32.31 -24.88 4.87
C VAL A 24 -31.69 -25.90 5.82
N ILE A 25 -32.35 -27.04 5.98
CA ILE A 25 -31.75 -28.25 6.54
C ILE A 25 -31.81 -29.28 5.41
N GLY A 26 -30.64 -29.65 4.88
CA GLY A 26 -30.49 -30.79 3.98
C GLY A 26 -30.47 -30.49 2.48
N ALA A 27 -29.74 -29.46 2.03
CA ALA A 27 -29.09 -29.60 0.73
C ALA A 27 -27.83 -30.43 1.00
N GLU A 28 -27.77 -31.67 0.50
CA GLU A 28 -26.49 -32.39 0.40
C GLU A 28 -25.53 -31.43 -0.31
N VAL A 29 -24.49 -30.99 0.39
CA VAL A 29 -23.33 -30.37 -0.26
C VAL A 29 -22.92 -31.39 -1.32
N GLU A 30 -23.04 -31.04 -2.61
CA GLU A 30 -22.56 -31.91 -3.68
C GLU A 30 -21.13 -32.29 -3.31
N ALA A 31 -20.91 -33.58 -3.01
CA ALA A 31 -19.60 -34.05 -2.61
C ALA A 31 -18.58 -33.53 -3.63
N ARG A 32 -17.46 -32.99 -3.15
CA ARG A 32 -16.26 -32.73 -3.98
C ARG A 32 -15.26 -33.82 -3.64
N SER A 33 -15.57 -35.05 -4.05
CA SER A 33 -14.58 -36.12 -4.00
C SER A 33 -13.43 -35.79 -4.95
N ILE A 34 -12.27 -36.37 -4.70
CA ILE A 34 -11.11 -36.18 -5.57
C ILE A 34 -11.41 -36.63 -7.00
N ASP A 35 -12.20 -37.69 -7.20
CA ASP A 35 -12.60 -38.15 -8.54
C ASP A 35 -13.38 -37.07 -9.31
N GLN A 36 -14.24 -36.30 -8.63
CA GLN A 36 -14.99 -35.22 -9.27
C GLN A 36 -14.08 -34.04 -9.61
N GLU A 37 -13.13 -33.70 -8.74
CA GLU A 37 -12.14 -32.65 -9.01
C GLU A 37 -11.20 -33.06 -10.16
N LEU A 38 -10.74 -34.31 -10.22
CA LEU A 38 -9.95 -34.85 -11.32
C LEU A 38 -10.74 -34.89 -12.64
N ALA A 39 -12.05 -35.18 -12.59
CA ALA A 39 -12.91 -35.07 -13.76
C ALA A 39 -13.00 -33.62 -14.27
N LYS A 40 -13.02 -32.63 -13.36
CA LYS A 40 -12.94 -31.20 -13.74
C LYS A 40 -11.58 -30.87 -14.35
N VAL A 41 -10.47 -31.32 -13.76
CA VAL A 41 -9.12 -31.16 -14.34
C VAL A 41 -9.06 -31.73 -15.76
N ALA A 42 -9.59 -32.93 -15.99
CA ALA A 42 -9.63 -33.54 -17.30
C ALA A 42 -10.53 -32.78 -18.30
N ALA A 43 -11.54 -32.05 -17.81
CA ALA A 43 -12.43 -31.23 -18.62
C ALA A 43 -11.90 -29.79 -18.88
N GLU A 44 -10.87 -29.34 -18.17
CA GLU A 44 -10.28 -28.02 -18.36
C GLU A 44 -9.67 -27.86 -19.77
N PRO A 45 -9.78 -26.67 -20.39
CA PRO A 45 -9.11 -26.39 -21.66
C PRO A 45 -7.61 -26.65 -21.57
N GLY A 46 -7.05 -27.44 -22.50
CA GLY A 46 -5.64 -27.79 -22.50
C GLY A 46 -5.27 -29.03 -21.67
N SER A 47 -6.25 -29.80 -21.18
CA SER A 47 -5.99 -31.06 -20.47
C SER A 47 -5.30 -32.13 -21.32
N GLY A 48 -5.44 -32.09 -22.65
CA GLY A 48 -4.78 -33.05 -23.55
C GLY A 48 -3.29 -32.80 -23.78
N ASP A 49 -2.55 -33.85 -24.11
CA ASP A 49 -1.08 -33.92 -24.24
C ASP A 49 -0.42 -32.88 -25.17
N THR A 50 -1.21 -32.16 -25.97
CA THR A 50 -0.72 -31.10 -26.86
C THR A 50 -0.47 -29.78 -26.15
N GLN A 51 -1.03 -29.55 -24.96
CA GLN A 51 -0.81 -28.32 -24.21
C GLN A 51 0.58 -28.34 -23.57
N ARG A 52 1.43 -27.40 -24.00
CA ARG A 52 2.81 -27.29 -23.51
C ARG A 52 3.05 -26.04 -22.67
N SER A 53 2.02 -25.23 -22.41
CA SER A 53 2.15 -24.09 -21.51
C SER A 53 0.93 -23.95 -20.63
N PHE A 54 1.09 -23.96 -19.33
CA PHE A 54 0.00 -23.79 -18.37
C PHE A 54 0.54 -23.38 -17.01
N ARG A 55 -0.39 -23.02 -16.12
CA ARG A 55 -0.08 -22.64 -14.75
C ARG A 55 -0.99 -23.36 -13.78
N PHE A 56 -0.45 -23.76 -12.65
CA PHE A 56 -1.21 -24.32 -11.54
C PHE A 56 -0.75 -23.70 -10.23
N ILE A 57 -1.60 -23.75 -9.20
CA ILE A 57 -1.26 -23.26 -7.87
C ILE A 57 -0.95 -24.43 -6.95
N VAL A 58 0.08 -24.28 -6.11
CA VAL A 58 0.39 -25.19 -5.00
C VAL A 58 0.34 -24.42 -3.69
N LEU A 59 -0.33 -24.96 -2.69
CA LEU A 59 -0.30 -24.49 -1.30
C LEU A 59 -0.33 -25.72 -0.37
N GLY A 60 -0.15 -25.52 0.92
CA GLY A 60 -0.21 -26.56 1.95
C GLY A 60 -0.54 -25.97 3.31
N ASP A 61 -1.01 -26.82 4.23
CA ASP A 61 -1.28 -26.45 5.62
C ASP A 61 -2.33 -25.34 5.70
N SER A 62 -3.46 -25.55 5.02
CA SER A 62 -4.55 -24.57 4.88
C SER A 62 -5.45 -24.47 6.10
N ARG A 63 -5.37 -25.45 7.02
CA ARG A 63 -6.21 -25.56 8.22
C ARG A 63 -6.18 -24.33 9.12
N ALA A 64 -7.15 -24.26 10.03
CA ALA A 64 -7.16 -23.24 11.09
C ALA A 64 -5.92 -23.32 12.01
N PRO A 65 -5.62 -22.24 12.76
CA PRO A 65 -4.51 -22.22 13.69
C PRO A 65 -4.69 -23.17 14.88
N TRP A 66 -3.66 -23.95 15.22
CA TRP A 66 -3.68 -24.90 16.34
C TRP A 66 -3.97 -24.24 17.70
N GLN A 67 -3.67 -22.95 17.85
CA GLN A 67 -3.97 -22.20 19.08
C GLN A 67 -5.46 -22.13 19.40
N LEU A 68 -6.34 -22.36 18.42
CA LEU A 68 -7.79 -22.35 18.59
C LEU A 68 -8.37 -23.77 18.76
N TYR A 69 -7.53 -24.80 18.72
CA TYR A 69 -7.92 -26.20 18.81
C TYR A 69 -8.79 -26.50 20.03
N THR A 70 -8.37 -26.07 21.23
CA THR A 70 -9.14 -26.34 22.46
C THR A 70 -10.53 -25.72 22.43
N ALA A 71 -10.67 -24.49 21.91
CA ALA A 71 -11.98 -23.83 21.80
C ALA A 71 -12.92 -24.57 20.84
N VAL A 72 -12.36 -25.14 19.76
CA VAL A 72 -13.13 -25.96 18.81
C VAL A 72 -13.53 -27.29 19.44
N GLN A 73 -12.60 -27.97 20.13
CA GLN A 73 -12.87 -29.25 20.78
C GLN A 73 -13.89 -29.17 21.92
N ASP A 74 -13.81 -28.12 22.74
CA ASP A 74 -14.75 -27.90 23.84
C ASP A 74 -16.13 -27.38 23.37
N GLY A 75 -16.28 -27.13 22.06
CA GLY A 75 -17.52 -26.64 21.46
C GLY A 75 -17.80 -25.17 21.75
N GLU A 76 -16.80 -24.40 22.17
CA GLU A 76 -16.89 -22.94 22.32
C GLU A 76 -16.87 -22.22 20.97
N MET A 77 -16.36 -22.89 19.92
CA MET A 77 -16.26 -22.39 18.56
C MET A 77 -16.58 -23.50 17.55
N ASP A 78 -17.27 -23.15 16.47
CA ASP A 78 -17.48 -24.06 15.34
C ASP A 78 -16.22 -24.18 14.46
N PRO A 79 -15.98 -25.33 13.81
CA PRO A 79 -14.92 -25.46 12.81
C PRO A 79 -14.99 -24.37 11.74
N PHE A 80 -13.83 -23.84 11.34
CA PHE A 80 -13.71 -22.80 10.34
C PHE A 80 -12.38 -22.93 9.57
N GLN A 81 -12.34 -22.35 8.37
CA GLN A 81 -11.11 -22.16 7.61
C GLN A 81 -10.58 -20.72 7.77
N PRO A 82 -9.25 -20.52 7.86
CA PRO A 82 -8.66 -19.20 8.13
C PRO A 82 -8.81 -18.25 6.94
N GLU A 83 -8.83 -16.95 7.23
CA GLU A 83 -8.93 -15.92 6.19
C GLU A 83 -7.76 -15.96 5.19
N ALA A 84 -6.57 -16.39 5.62
CA ALA A 84 -5.43 -16.59 4.73
C ALA A 84 -5.74 -17.61 3.62
N PHE A 85 -6.38 -18.74 3.97
CA PHE A 85 -6.78 -19.75 3.00
C PHE A 85 -7.89 -19.27 2.06
N LYS A 86 -8.94 -18.64 2.62
CA LYS A 86 -10.03 -18.04 1.80
C LYS A 86 -9.51 -16.99 0.83
N LYS A 87 -8.49 -16.22 1.23
CA LYS A 87 -7.81 -15.24 0.39
C LYS A 87 -7.04 -15.93 -0.74
N ALA A 88 -6.33 -17.03 -0.47
CA ALA A 88 -5.68 -17.82 -1.50
C ALA A 88 -6.68 -18.31 -2.57
N ILE A 89 -7.88 -18.78 -2.17
CA ILE A 89 -8.95 -19.16 -3.11
C ILE A 89 -9.42 -17.96 -3.94
N THR A 90 -9.64 -16.81 -3.30
CA THR A 90 -10.05 -15.57 -3.98
C THR A 90 -9.02 -15.14 -5.02
N GLU A 91 -7.74 -15.19 -4.67
CA GLU A 91 -6.67 -14.84 -5.58
C GLU A 91 -6.47 -15.87 -6.70
N ALA A 92 -6.66 -17.17 -6.42
CA ALA A 92 -6.70 -18.21 -7.44
C ALA A 92 -7.82 -17.93 -8.46
N ASN A 93 -8.99 -17.47 -8.01
CA ASN A 93 -10.07 -17.05 -8.89
C ASN A 93 -9.72 -15.81 -9.73
N ILE A 94 -8.77 -14.97 -9.32
CA ILE A 94 -8.28 -13.84 -10.15
C ILE A 94 -7.23 -14.34 -11.15
N LEU A 95 -6.28 -15.16 -10.69
CA LEU A 95 -5.17 -15.70 -11.49
C LEU A 95 -5.63 -16.72 -12.54
N GLN A 96 -6.76 -17.39 -12.28
CA GLN A 96 -7.38 -18.37 -13.16
C GLN A 96 -6.37 -19.47 -13.61
N PRO A 97 -5.72 -20.19 -12.67
CA PRO A 97 -4.86 -21.33 -13.00
C PRO A 97 -5.69 -22.50 -13.58
N ALA A 98 -5.01 -23.48 -14.18
CA ALA A 98 -5.65 -24.71 -14.65
C ALA A 98 -6.31 -25.48 -13.48
N PHE A 99 -5.61 -25.55 -12.35
CA PHE A 99 -6.10 -26.15 -11.11
C PHE A 99 -5.27 -25.66 -9.93
N VAL A 100 -5.77 -25.95 -8.73
CA VAL A 100 -5.11 -25.72 -7.44
C VAL A 100 -4.84 -27.09 -6.81
N ILE A 101 -3.67 -27.26 -6.19
CA ILE A 101 -3.35 -28.45 -5.38
C ILE A 101 -2.93 -28.02 -3.98
N ASP A 102 -3.55 -28.62 -2.97
CA ASP A 102 -3.24 -28.44 -1.55
C ASP A 102 -2.53 -29.69 -1.03
N VAL A 103 -1.31 -29.52 -0.52
CA VAL A 103 -0.41 -30.63 -0.14
C VAL A 103 -0.68 -31.17 1.27
N GLY A 104 -1.85 -30.91 1.86
CA GLY A 104 -2.32 -31.57 3.08
C GLY A 104 -2.32 -30.67 4.32
N ASP A 105 -2.86 -31.20 5.42
CA ASP A 105 -3.27 -30.47 6.62
C ASP A 105 -4.39 -29.46 6.33
N LEU A 106 -5.52 -30.04 5.91
CA LEU A 106 -6.71 -29.36 5.40
C LEU A 106 -7.70 -29.04 6.51
N ILE A 107 -7.77 -29.92 7.51
CA ILE A 107 -8.60 -29.78 8.72
C ILE A 107 -7.72 -29.67 9.98
N MET A 108 -8.34 -29.34 11.12
CA MET A 108 -7.62 -29.32 12.39
C MET A 108 -7.26 -30.71 12.88
N GLY A 109 -8.10 -31.73 12.63
CA GLY A 109 -7.75 -33.11 12.88
C GLY A 109 -7.65 -33.47 14.37
N TYR A 110 -7.11 -34.67 14.64
CA TYR A 110 -6.85 -35.19 15.99
C TYR A 110 -8.06 -35.15 16.95
N SER A 111 -9.26 -35.19 16.38
CA SER A 111 -10.52 -34.97 17.09
C SER A 111 -11.40 -36.23 17.11
N GLU A 112 -12.42 -36.21 17.96
CA GLU A 112 -13.45 -37.26 17.95
C GLU A 112 -14.18 -37.29 16.58
N PRO A 113 -14.73 -38.45 16.16
CA PRO A 113 -15.29 -38.62 14.81
C PRO A 113 -16.36 -37.59 14.42
N ASP A 114 -17.27 -37.24 15.33
CA ASP A 114 -18.34 -36.27 15.04
C ASP A 114 -17.80 -34.86 14.76
N LEU A 115 -16.74 -34.44 15.47
CA LEU A 115 -16.09 -33.15 15.21
C LEU A 115 -15.30 -33.20 13.90
N THR A 116 -14.60 -34.31 13.64
CA THR A 116 -13.86 -34.53 12.39
C THR A 116 -14.78 -34.42 11.17
N GLU A 117 -15.99 -34.98 11.23
CA GLU A 117 -16.99 -34.84 10.16
C GLU A 117 -17.38 -33.38 9.91
N ARG A 118 -17.58 -32.59 10.97
CA ARG A 118 -17.91 -31.16 10.87
C ARG A 118 -16.75 -30.33 10.32
N GLU A 119 -15.51 -30.69 10.65
CA GLU A 119 -14.32 -30.06 10.05
C GLU A 119 -14.24 -30.35 8.55
N TRP A 120 -14.53 -31.59 8.12
CA TRP A 120 -14.63 -31.94 6.70
C TRP A 120 -15.77 -31.22 5.99
N ASP A 121 -16.95 -31.09 6.63
CA ASP A 121 -18.05 -30.28 6.09
C ASP A 121 -17.58 -28.84 5.84
N ASN A 122 -16.90 -28.24 6.81
CA ASN A 122 -16.40 -26.87 6.71
C ASN A 122 -15.32 -26.68 5.62
N TYR A 123 -14.35 -27.60 5.53
CA TYR A 123 -13.33 -27.56 4.48
C TYR A 123 -13.96 -27.70 3.09
N LEU A 124 -14.81 -28.72 2.89
CA LEU A 124 -15.45 -28.99 1.60
C LEU A 124 -16.38 -27.84 1.18
N GLU A 125 -17.11 -27.24 2.11
CA GLU A 125 -17.89 -26.03 1.85
C GLU A 125 -16.99 -24.86 1.43
N THR A 126 -15.86 -24.65 2.11
CA THR A 126 -14.94 -23.54 1.80
C THR A 126 -14.37 -23.65 0.39
N ILE A 127 -13.91 -24.83 -0.03
CA ILE A 127 -13.36 -25.02 -1.38
C ILE A 127 -14.43 -24.90 -2.49
N THR A 128 -15.72 -24.89 -2.16
CA THR A 128 -16.77 -24.62 -3.16
C THR A 128 -16.65 -23.22 -3.79
N ALA A 129 -16.04 -22.27 -3.08
CA ALA A 129 -15.75 -20.93 -3.57
C ALA A 129 -14.66 -20.91 -4.66
N SER A 130 -13.89 -21.99 -4.82
CA SER A 130 -12.93 -22.11 -5.92
C SER A 130 -13.66 -22.33 -7.25
N GLN A 131 -13.40 -21.44 -8.20
CA GLN A 131 -13.86 -21.54 -9.59
C GLN A 131 -12.98 -22.51 -10.41
N ARG A 132 -11.84 -22.93 -9.86
CA ARG A 132 -10.90 -23.86 -10.47
C ARG A 132 -10.94 -25.22 -9.77
N PRO A 133 -10.60 -26.32 -10.47
CA PRO A 133 -10.48 -27.63 -9.84
C PRO A 133 -9.50 -27.57 -8.66
N PHE A 134 -9.85 -28.23 -7.56
CA PHE A 134 -9.12 -28.16 -6.30
C PHE A 134 -8.73 -29.56 -5.82
N VAL A 135 -7.46 -29.91 -5.97
CA VAL A 135 -6.90 -31.23 -5.69
C VAL A 135 -6.38 -31.26 -4.24
N SER A 136 -6.89 -32.19 -3.43
CA SER A 136 -6.51 -32.33 -2.01
C SER A 136 -5.58 -33.54 -1.81
N VAL A 137 -4.46 -33.35 -1.10
CA VAL A 137 -3.50 -34.41 -0.72
C VAL A 137 -3.56 -34.63 0.79
N THR A 138 -3.26 -35.84 1.27
CA THR A 138 -3.30 -36.17 2.70
C THR A 138 -2.16 -35.52 3.48
N GLY A 139 -2.46 -34.95 4.65
CA GLY A 139 -1.52 -34.57 5.69
C GLY A 139 -1.81 -35.21 7.05
N ASN A 140 -0.93 -34.99 8.04
CA ASN A 140 -1.01 -35.67 9.34
C ASN A 140 -2.21 -35.21 10.18
N HIS A 141 -2.76 -34.03 9.93
CA HIS A 141 -4.03 -33.60 10.50
C HIS A 141 -5.23 -34.22 9.79
N ASP A 142 -5.07 -34.73 8.58
CA ASP A 142 -6.18 -35.31 7.80
C ASP A 142 -6.31 -36.82 8.07
N VAL A 143 -5.17 -37.50 8.23
CA VAL A 143 -5.07 -38.94 8.50
C VAL A 143 -4.04 -39.17 9.62
N TRP A 144 -4.51 -39.50 10.83
CA TRP A 144 -3.66 -39.76 12.00
C TRP A 144 -3.93 -41.12 12.66
N SER A 145 -4.98 -41.83 12.22
CA SER A 145 -5.42 -43.11 12.75
C SER A 145 -6.18 -43.91 11.68
N PRO A 146 -6.39 -45.22 11.85
CA PRO A 146 -7.24 -46.00 10.95
C PRO A 146 -8.65 -45.42 10.81
N GLU A 147 -9.22 -44.85 11.86
CA GLU A 147 -10.56 -44.24 11.83
C GLU A 147 -10.59 -42.97 10.96
N SER A 148 -9.60 -42.09 11.08
CA SER A 148 -9.49 -40.89 10.22
C SER A 148 -9.18 -41.25 8.77
N GLU A 149 -8.40 -42.29 8.53
CA GLU A 149 -8.15 -42.84 7.19
C GLU A 149 -9.45 -43.28 6.50
N GLU A 150 -10.33 -43.99 7.22
CA GLU A 150 -11.64 -44.41 6.69
C GLU A 150 -12.59 -43.22 6.47
N ILE A 151 -12.48 -42.16 7.27
CA ILE A 151 -13.18 -40.88 7.02
C ILE A 151 -12.66 -40.24 5.73
N TRP A 152 -11.34 -40.12 5.55
CA TRP A 152 -10.73 -39.58 4.32
C TRP A 152 -11.19 -40.36 3.08
N LYS A 153 -11.10 -41.69 3.09
CA LYS A 153 -11.50 -42.53 1.95
C LYS A 153 -12.97 -42.32 1.54
N ARG A 154 -13.85 -42.13 2.54
CA ARG A 154 -15.28 -41.89 2.30
C ARG A 154 -15.57 -40.48 1.80
N ARG A 155 -14.90 -39.46 2.34
CA ARG A 155 -15.20 -38.04 2.11
C ARG A 155 -14.45 -37.46 0.92
N ILE A 156 -13.20 -37.85 0.74
CA ILE A 156 -12.26 -37.32 -0.25
C ILE A 156 -11.97 -38.36 -1.33
N GLY A 157 -11.38 -39.51 -0.98
CA GLY A 157 -11.09 -40.59 -1.93
C GLY A 157 -9.78 -41.33 -1.65
N PRO A 158 -9.07 -41.86 -2.68
CA PRO A 158 -7.80 -42.57 -2.48
C PRO A 158 -6.76 -41.74 -1.72
N LEU A 159 -5.87 -42.44 -1.00
CA LEU A 159 -4.80 -41.83 -0.21
C LEU A 159 -3.62 -41.36 -1.07
N TYR A 160 -3.38 -42.04 -2.19
CA TYR A 160 -2.40 -41.68 -3.20
C TYR A 160 -2.97 -41.98 -4.59
N PHE A 161 -2.67 -41.13 -5.56
CA PHE A 161 -3.23 -41.18 -6.91
C PHE A 161 -2.38 -40.36 -7.86
N SER A 162 -2.65 -40.46 -9.16
CA SER A 162 -1.99 -39.65 -10.19
C SER A 162 -2.98 -39.17 -11.24
N PHE A 163 -2.61 -38.09 -11.95
CA PHE A 163 -3.40 -37.56 -13.05
C PHE A 163 -2.51 -36.85 -14.09
N ASN A 164 -3.07 -36.60 -15.26
CA ASN A 164 -2.40 -35.91 -16.37
C ASN A 164 -3.04 -34.55 -16.63
N TYR A 165 -2.22 -33.57 -17.01
CA TYR A 165 -2.68 -32.31 -17.56
C TYR A 165 -1.63 -31.75 -18.52
N GLY A 166 -2.01 -31.55 -19.78
CA GLY A 166 -1.08 -31.12 -20.82
C GLY A 166 0.06 -32.12 -21.02
N ASN A 167 1.28 -31.63 -21.23
CA ASN A 167 2.49 -32.46 -21.39
C ASN A 167 3.04 -33.05 -20.07
N SER A 168 2.29 -33.00 -18.98
CA SER A 168 2.79 -33.24 -17.62
C SER A 168 1.96 -34.26 -16.86
N HIS A 169 2.64 -34.98 -15.97
CA HIS A 169 2.08 -35.98 -15.08
C HIS A 169 2.26 -35.57 -13.61
N PHE A 170 1.23 -35.79 -12.80
CA PHE A 170 1.12 -35.30 -11.43
C PHE A 170 0.86 -36.49 -10.51
N ILE A 171 1.74 -36.70 -9.54
CA ILE A 171 1.72 -37.83 -8.61
C ILE A 171 1.48 -37.29 -7.19
N CYS A 172 0.39 -37.71 -6.56
CA CYS A 172 0.06 -37.37 -5.18
C CYS A 172 0.28 -38.62 -4.31
N LEU A 173 1.23 -38.53 -3.38
CA LEU A 173 1.63 -39.60 -2.46
C LEU A 173 1.08 -39.34 -1.06
N ASN A 174 0.89 -40.41 -0.30
CA ASN A 174 0.49 -40.37 1.11
C ASN A 174 1.72 -40.44 2.02
N SER A 175 1.96 -39.42 2.84
CA SER A 175 2.97 -39.50 3.91
C SER A 175 2.45 -40.09 5.23
N GLU A 176 1.15 -40.38 5.32
CA GLU A 176 0.47 -40.77 6.55
C GLU A 176 -0.12 -42.18 6.46
N GLU A 177 0.68 -43.14 5.99
CA GLU A 177 0.26 -44.54 5.93
C GLU A 177 0.05 -45.10 7.35
N SER A 178 -1.20 -45.34 7.75
CA SER A 178 -1.54 -45.70 9.14
C SER A 178 -0.81 -46.95 9.64
N GLU A 179 -0.55 -47.92 8.76
CA GLU A 179 0.21 -49.14 9.07
C GLU A 179 1.69 -48.85 9.43
N VAL A 180 2.26 -47.80 8.83
CA VAL A 180 3.61 -47.32 9.14
C VAL A 180 3.59 -46.46 10.39
N LEU A 181 2.62 -45.54 10.52
CA LEU A 181 2.46 -44.68 11.70
C LEU A 181 2.31 -45.50 13.00
N ALA A 182 1.70 -46.69 12.94
CA ALA A 182 1.62 -47.62 14.06
C ALA A 182 3.00 -48.10 14.57
N GLN A 183 4.06 -47.98 13.76
CA GLN A 183 5.45 -48.32 14.06
C GLN A 183 6.29 -47.09 14.44
N GLY A 184 5.71 -45.89 14.37
CA GLY A 184 6.34 -44.60 14.61
C GLY A 184 6.45 -43.74 13.35
N ASP A 185 6.46 -42.42 13.52
CA ASP A 185 6.61 -41.44 12.44
C ASP A 185 8.07 -41.37 11.95
N THR A 186 8.46 -42.40 11.20
CA THR A 186 9.86 -42.68 10.83
C THR A 186 10.26 -42.13 9.47
N GLY A 187 9.32 -41.53 8.73
CA GLY A 187 9.57 -41.10 7.34
C GLY A 187 9.72 -42.26 6.35
N VAL A 188 9.07 -43.39 6.66
CA VAL A 188 9.09 -44.60 5.83
C VAL A 188 7.83 -44.64 4.96
N MET A 189 8.02 -44.81 3.66
CA MET A 189 6.96 -45.16 2.72
C MET A 189 6.86 -46.68 2.61
N SER A 190 5.64 -47.22 2.60
CA SER A 190 5.41 -48.67 2.51
C SER A 190 5.92 -49.24 1.19
N THR A 191 6.20 -50.55 1.19
CA THR A 191 6.59 -51.25 -0.04
C THR A 191 5.46 -51.22 -1.08
N GLU A 192 4.20 -51.26 -0.64
CA GLU A 192 3.04 -51.18 -1.52
C GLU A 192 2.97 -49.86 -2.27
N GLN A 193 3.12 -48.74 -1.56
CA GLN A 193 3.11 -47.42 -2.19
C GLN A 193 4.35 -47.20 -3.08
N ILE A 194 5.53 -47.71 -2.69
CA ILE A 194 6.73 -47.67 -3.54
C ILE A 194 6.54 -48.47 -4.84
N ASP A 195 5.95 -49.66 -4.76
CA ASP A 195 5.71 -50.49 -5.95
C ASP A 195 4.63 -49.89 -6.86
N TRP A 196 3.61 -49.25 -6.27
CA TRP A 196 2.64 -48.43 -7.01
C TRP A 196 3.33 -47.28 -7.75
N LEU A 197 4.19 -46.52 -7.06
CA LEU A 197 4.93 -45.40 -7.64
C LEU A 197 5.80 -45.84 -8.83
N LYS A 198 6.51 -46.97 -8.70
CA LYS A 198 7.31 -47.52 -9.82
C LYS A 198 6.44 -47.85 -11.03
N ALA A 199 5.27 -48.45 -10.81
CA ALA A 199 4.35 -48.81 -11.88
C ALA A 199 3.76 -47.58 -12.57
N ASP A 200 3.39 -46.56 -11.80
CA ASP A 200 2.83 -45.30 -12.29
C ASP A 200 3.86 -44.49 -13.11
N LEU A 201 5.10 -44.37 -12.62
CA LEU A 201 6.19 -43.74 -13.36
C LEU A 201 6.51 -44.46 -14.67
N GLU A 202 6.58 -45.79 -14.68
CA GLU A 202 6.85 -46.56 -15.89
C GLU A 202 5.71 -46.41 -16.93
N ALA A 203 4.46 -46.37 -16.47
CA ALA A 203 3.30 -46.12 -17.32
C ALA A 203 3.30 -44.71 -17.93
N ASN A 204 3.81 -43.71 -17.19
CA ASN A 204 3.79 -42.29 -17.57
C ASN A 204 5.17 -41.73 -17.97
N LYS A 205 6.16 -42.59 -18.25
CA LYS A 205 7.53 -42.18 -18.62
C LYS A 205 7.64 -41.35 -19.89
N GLY A 206 6.55 -41.26 -20.67
CA GLY A 206 6.43 -40.40 -21.85
C GLY A 206 6.14 -38.92 -21.54
N ALA A 207 5.78 -38.58 -20.31
CA ALA A 207 5.53 -37.20 -19.90
C ALA A 207 6.80 -36.34 -20.01
N GLU A 208 6.67 -35.06 -20.40
CA GLU A 208 7.83 -34.16 -20.47
C GLU A 208 8.23 -33.63 -19.08
N ASN A 209 7.26 -33.56 -18.16
CA ASN A 209 7.45 -33.16 -16.77
C ASN A 209 6.65 -34.08 -15.86
N ILE A 210 7.27 -34.47 -14.74
CA ILE A 210 6.58 -35.15 -13.64
C ILE A 210 6.69 -34.26 -12.39
N PHE A 211 5.59 -34.12 -11.68
CA PHE A 211 5.49 -33.40 -10.40
C PHE A 211 5.05 -34.38 -9.32
N VAL A 212 5.68 -34.31 -8.15
CA VAL A 212 5.33 -35.15 -7.01
C VAL A 212 4.85 -34.26 -5.87
N PHE A 213 3.78 -34.66 -5.21
CA PHE A 213 3.16 -33.96 -4.09
C PHE A 213 3.00 -34.94 -2.93
N GLN A 214 3.36 -34.54 -1.73
CA GLN A 214 3.08 -35.27 -0.48
C GLN A 214 3.11 -34.26 0.67
N HIS A 215 2.61 -34.59 1.85
CA HIS A 215 2.60 -33.61 2.92
C HIS A 215 3.95 -33.48 3.65
N LYS A 216 4.51 -34.57 4.18
CA LYS A 216 5.75 -34.49 4.97
C LYS A 216 7.04 -34.42 4.11
N PRO A 217 8.06 -33.66 4.54
CA PRO A 217 9.33 -33.53 3.83
C PRO A 217 10.27 -34.72 4.12
N PHE A 218 9.89 -35.95 3.76
CA PHE A 218 10.70 -37.17 4.01
C PHE A 218 12.13 -37.11 3.42
N PHE A 219 12.39 -36.20 2.49
CA PHE A 219 13.72 -35.95 1.93
C PHE A 219 14.72 -35.26 2.89
N LEU A 220 14.25 -34.74 4.03
CA LEU A 220 15.11 -34.13 5.06
C LEU A 220 15.66 -35.21 5.99
N ALA A 221 16.84 -35.74 5.65
CA ALA A 221 17.48 -36.82 6.41
C ALA A 221 17.82 -36.42 7.86
N GLU A 222 17.99 -35.12 8.14
CA GLU A 222 18.18 -34.60 9.49
C GLU A 222 16.92 -34.69 10.37
N VAL A 223 15.74 -34.80 9.75
CA VAL A 223 14.44 -34.99 10.43
C VAL A 223 14.06 -36.47 10.43
N TYR A 224 14.28 -37.17 9.32
CA TYR A 224 13.91 -38.57 9.12
C TYR A 224 15.17 -39.44 8.86
N PRO A 225 16.04 -39.64 9.87
CA PRO A 225 17.30 -40.36 9.70
C PRO A 225 17.13 -41.85 9.36
N ASP A 226 16.01 -42.44 9.81
CA ASP A 226 15.64 -43.83 9.55
C ASP A 226 14.66 -43.98 8.36
N GLY A 227 14.33 -42.87 7.68
CA GLY A 227 13.40 -42.84 6.56
C GLY A 227 13.99 -43.46 5.28
N ASN A 228 13.11 -43.93 4.39
CA ASN A 228 13.52 -44.57 3.13
C ASN A 228 13.43 -43.65 1.92
N TRP A 229 13.35 -42.33 2.10
CA TRP A 229 13.37 -41.39 0.98
C TRP A 229 14.55 -41.55 0.01
N PRO A 230 15.77 -41.93 0.43
CA PRO A 230 16.85 -42.22 -0.52
C PRO A 230 16.49 -43.31 -1.54
N GLU A 231 15.66 -44.31 -1.18
CA GLU A 231 15.12 -45.29 -2.13
C GLU A 231 14.17 -44.62 -3.12
N VAL A 232 13.22 -43.83 -2.61
CA VAL A 232 12.25 -43.08 -3.42
C VAL A 232 12.95 -42.13 -4.39
N HIS A 233 13.91 -41.33 -3.93
CA HIS A 233 14.70 -40.43 -4.76
C HIS A 233 15.45 -41.18 -5.87
N ASN A 234 16.05 -42.34 -5.55
CA ASN A 234 16.74 -43.16 -6.54
C ASN A 234 15.81 -43.70 -7.63
N ILE A 235 14.52 -43.89 -7.33
CA ILE A 235 13.51 -44.22 -8.34
C ILE A 235 13.18 -42.97 -9.17
N LEU A 236 12.91 -41.83 -8.52
CA LEU A 236 12.45 -40.60 -9.17
C LEU A 236 13.47 -40.02 -10.18
N LYS A 237 14.76 -40.08 -9.87
CA LYS A 237 15.82 -39.45 -10.68
C LYS A 237 15.99 -40.03 -12.10
N ASP A 238 15.47 -41.24 -12.33
CA ASP A 238 15.51 -41.90 -13.64
C ASP A 238 14.35 -41.44 -14.56
N TYR A 239 13.45 -40.59 -14.05
CA TYR A 239 12.30 -40.05 -14.77
C TYR A 239 12.37 -38.51 -14.84
N PRO A 240 11.59 -37.84 -15.71
CA PRO A 240 11.62 -36.38 -15.86
C PRO A 240 10.90 -35.64 -14.72
N VAL A 241 11.15 -36.05 -13.47
CA VAL A 241 10.66 -35.41 -12.24
C VAL A 241 11.32 -34.06 -12.08
N ARG A 242 10.50 -33.00 -11.99
CA ARG A 242 10.99 -31.61 -11.95
C ARG A 242 10.99 -31.06 -10.54
N VAL A 243 9.94 -31.35 -9.79
CA VAL A 243 9.73 -30.79 -8.46
C VAL A 243 8.99 -31.79 -7.58
N VAL A 244 9.42 -31.89 -6.33
CA VAL A 244 8.66 -32.48 -5.21
C VAL A 244 8.19 -31.34 -4.32
N PHE A 245 6.88 -31.19 -4.17
CA PHE A 245 6.25 -30.20 -3.31
C PHE A 245 5.73 -30.85 -2.04
N VAL A 246 5.98 -30.20 -0.90
CA VAL A 246 5.56 -30.65 0.43
C VAL A 246 5.08 -29.51 1.31
N GLY A 247 4.32 -29.84 2.36
CA GLY A 247 3.82 -28.92 3.39
C GLY A 247 4.48 -29.20 4.73
N HIS A 248 3.66 -29.34 5.78
CA HIS A 248 3.97 -29.74 7.16
C HIS A 248 4.73 -28.68 7.97
N TRP A 249 5.72 -28.05 7.34
CA TRP A 249 6.47 -26.96 7.94
C TRP A 249 5.84 -25.67 7.44
N HIS A 250 5.37 -24.85 8.38
CA HIS A 250 4.60 -23.64 8.07
C HIS A 250 5.47 -22.48 7.56
N GLU A 251 6.22 -22.73 6.50
CA GLU A 251 7.17 -21.84 5.86
C GLU A 251 7.27 -22.10 4.35
N TYR A 252 7.78 -21.10 3.63
CA TYR A 252 8.29 -21.28 2.29
C TYR A 252 9.77 -21.66 2.35
N ARG A 253 10.16 -22.79 1.77
CA ARG A 253 11.58 -23.14 1.61
C ARG A 253 11.83 -23.85 0.29
N LYS A 254 12.65 -23.23 -0.57
CA LYS A 254 13.27 -23.93 -1.70
C LYS A 254 14.55 -24.61 -1.21
N CYS A 255 14.51 -25.92 -1.09
CA CYS A 255 15.63 -26.74 -0.69
C CYS A 255 16.62 -26.97 -1.85
N ASP A 256 17.73 -27.62 -1.54
CA ASP A 256 18.74 -27.97 -2.54
C ASP A 256 18.16 -28.88 -3.64
N THR A 257 18.63 -28.65 -4.87
CA THR A 257 18.28 -29.48 -6.02
C THR A 257 19.21 -30.71 -6.05
N GLN A 258 18.63 -31.90 -6.16
CA GLN A 258 19.37 -33.18 -6.19
C GLN A 258 19.05 -33.91 -7.49
N ASP A 259 20.07 -34.30 -8.25
CA ASP A 259 19.92 -35.01 -9.54
C ASP A 259 18.91 -34.34 -10.52
N GLY A 260 18.83 -33.01 -10.49
CA GLY A 260 17.93 -32.21 -11.32
C GLY A 260 16.50 -32.03 -10.76
N ILE A 261 16.18 -32.70 -9.64
CA ILE A 261 14.89 -32.62 -8.94
C ILE A 261 14.95 -31.48 -7.91
N LYS A 262 14.00 -30.54 -8.00
CA LYS A 262 13.84 -29.47 -7.01
C LYS A 262 12.96 -29.96 -5.85
N TYR A 263 13.29 -29.54 -4.64
CA TYR A 263 12.52 -29.85 -3.43
C TYR A 263 11.99 -28.56 -2.81
N VAL A 264 10.70 -28.50 -2.51
CA VAL A 264 10.04 -27.27 -2.06
C VAL A 264 9.07 -27.55 -0.93
N ILE A 265 9.25 -26.84 0.18
CA ILE A 265 8.29 -26.74 1.28
C ILE A 265 7.42 -25.50 1.03
N THR A 266 6.10 -25.66 1.13
CA THR A 266 5.10 -24.62 0.87
C THR A 266 3.92 -24.67 1.86
N GLY A 267 4.19 -24.84 3.16
CA GLY A 267 3.16 -24.97 4.21
C GLY A 267 2.58 -23.65 4.74
N GLY A 268 2.59 -22.59 3.93
CA GLY A 268 2.08 -21.27 4.34
C GLY A 268 0.63 -21.00 3.96
N GLY A 269 -0.19 -22.02 3.73
CA GLY A 269 -1.53 -21.89 3.14
C GLY A 269 -2.55 -21.25 4.06
N GLY A 270 -2.48 -21.51 5.38
CA GLY A 270 -3.43 -20.98 6.35
C GLY A 270 -3.05 -21.14 7.82
N ALA A 271 -2.37 -22.22 8.18
CA ALA A 271 -1.99 -22.55 9.54
C ALA A 271 -1.00 -21.54 10.16
N GLU A 272 -0.85 -21.61 11.48
CA GLU A 272 -0.04 -20.69 12.28
C GLU A 272 1.43 -20.62 11.83
N LEU A 273 1.97 -19.42 11.68
CA LEU A 273 3.39 -19.24 11.36
C LEU A 273 4.24 -19.24 12.64
N GLY A 274 5.39 -19.91 12.62
CA GLY A 274 6.23 -20.12 13.80
C GLY A 274 7.47 -19.21 13.91
N GLY A 275 7.86 -18.53 12.83
CA GLY A 275 9.14 -17.83 12.73
C GLY A 275 9.10 -16.47 12.03
N PRO A 276 10.27 -15.84 11.83
CA PRO A 276 10.37 -14.54 11.17
C PRO A 276 10.14 -14.65 9.65
N ALA A 277 9.49 -13.65 9.07
CA ALA A 277 9.11 -13.64 7.65
C ALA A 277 10.31 -13.72 6.69
N GLU A 278 11.48 -13.23 7.10
CA GLU A 278 12.73 -13.28 6.34
C GLU A 278 13.22 -14.72 6.10
N LEU A 279 12.80 -15.66 6.95
CA LEU A 279 13.10 -17.09 6.85
C LEU A 279 11.96 -17.88 6.20
N GLY A 280 11.09 -17.23 5.43
CA GLY A 280 10.00 -17.90 4.71
C GLY A 280 8.72 -18.09 5.53
N ASN A 281 8.67 -17.63 6.79
CA ASN A 281 7.49 -17.74 7.65
C ASN A 281 6.50 -16.60 7.36
N PHE A 282 5.85 -16.70 6.21
CA PHE A 282 4.74 -15.85 5.81
C PHE A 282 3.71 -16.73 5.11
N HIS A 283 2.44 -16.34 5.19
CA HIS A 283 1.43 -17.04 4.43
C HIS A 283 1.74 -16.83 2.93
N HIS A 284 1.64 -17.90 2.14
CA HIS A 284 1.85 -17.87 0.70
C HIS A 284 1.19 -19.05 -0.03
N TYR A 285 1.19 -18.96 -1.35
CA TYR A 285 1.07 -20.10 -2.28
C TYR A 285 2.06 -19.91 -3.44
N LEU A 286 2.23 -20.95 -4.25
CA LEU A 286 3.11 -20.94 -5.41
C LEU A 286 2.28 -20.94 -6.69
N LEU A 287 2.53 -19.96 -7.57
CA LEU A 287 2.03 -20.01 -8.95
C LEU A 287 3.10 -20.67 -9.83
N VAL A 288 2.92 -21.95 -10.14
CA VAL A 288 3.86 -22.74 -10.93
C VAL A 288 3.55 -22.53 -12.41
N ASN A 289 4.59 -22.20 -13.19
CA ASN A 289 4.52 -22.04 -14.64
C ASN A 289 5.25 -23.20 -15.31
N VAL A 290 4.57 -23.83 -16.27
CA VAL A 290 5.11 -24.87 -17.14
C VAL A 290 5.17 -24.32 -18.56
N GLU A 291 6.33 -24.41 -19.21
CA GLU A 291 6.55 -24.05 -20.61
C GLU A 291 7.48 -25.08 -21.28
N GLY A 292 6.89 -26.02 -22.01
CA GLY A 292 7.57 -27.22 -22.49
C GLY A 292 8.14 -27.98 -21.29
N SER A 293 9.46 -28.15 -21.27
CA SER A 293 10.20 -28.75 -20.16
C SER A 293 10.69 -27.74 -19.11
N SER A 294 10.40 -26.46 -19.29
CA SER A 294 10.80 -25.39 -18.36
C SER A 294 9.77 -25.27 -17.25
N VAL A 295 10.25 -25.31 -16.00
CA VAL A 295 9.41 -25.19 -14.80
C VAL A 295 10.02 -24.16 -13.86
N ASN A 296 9.23 -23.14 -13.55
CA ASN A 296 9.51 -22.13 -12.53
C ASN A 296 8.25 -21.82 -11.72
N TRP A 297 8.36 -21.03 -10.67
CA TRP A 297 7.20 -20.56 -9.92
C TRP A 297 7.45 -19.18 -9.32
N ALA A 298 6.37 -18.45 -9.09
CA ALA A 298 6.37 -17.26 -8.24
C ALA A 298 5.85 -17.63 -6.84
N VAL A 299 6.50 -17.10 -5.80
CA VAL A 299 5.98 -17.17 -4.43
C VAL A 299 5.07 -15.96 -4.24
N ILE A 300 3.79 -16.21 -4.02
CA ILE A 300 2.79 -15.15 -3.87
C ILE A 300 2.34 -15.12 -2.41
N ARG A 301 2.65 -14.01 -1.73
CA ARG A 301 2.09 -13.74 -0.39
C ARG A 301 0.61 -13.43 -0.54
N GLN A 302 -0.28 -14.07 0.23
CA GLN A 302 -1.71 -13.75 0.13
C GLN A 302 -1.93 -12.27 0.49
N GLY A 303 -2.79 -11.62 -0.27
CA GLY A 303 -3.00 -10.17 -0.30
C GLY A 303 -2.29 -9.43 -1.41
N SER A 304 -1.50 -10.13 -2.24
CA SER A 304 -0.72 -9.49 -3.31
C SER A 304 -1.42 -9.50 -4.67
N VAL A 305 -2.47 -10.31 -4.84
CA VAL A 305 -3.25 -10.36 -6.10
C VAL A 305 -4.56 -9.64 -5.89
N LEU A 306 -4.75 -8.57 -6.65
CA LEU A 306 -5.89 -7.68 -6.52
C LEU A 306 -6.77 -7.78 -7.77
N PRO A 307 -8.10 -7.68 -7.64
CA PRO A 307 -9.01 -7.66 -8.79
C PRO A 307 -8.84 -6.37 -9.59
N GLU A 308 -9.34 -6.36 -10.84
CA GLU A 308 -9.26 -5.17 -11.71
C GLU A 308 -10.02 -3.96 -11.12
N GLU A 309 -11.04 -4.22 -10.30
CA GLU A 309 -11.88 -3.22 -9.65
C GLU A 309 -11.36 -2.77 -8.28
N VAL A 310 -10.11 -3.09 -7.92
CA VAL A 310 -9.54 -2.69 -6.62
C VAL A 310 -9.63 -1.17 -6.39
N VAL A 311 -9.47 -0.38 -7.44
CA VAL A 311 -9.75 1.07 -7.46
C VAL A 311 -10.65 1.39 -8.65
N THR A 312 -11.89 1.81 -8.37
CA THR A 312 -12.85 2.17 -9.41
C THR A 312 -12.88 3.68 -9.67
N ALA A 313 -13.30 4.08 -10.87
CA ALA A 313 -13.56 5.49 -11.18
C ALA A 313 -14.62 6.11 -10.26
N ASP A 314 -15.56 5.30 -9.74
CA ASP A 314 -16.58 5.75 -8.80
C ASP A 314 -16.01 6.07 -7.42
N LEU A 315 -15.14 5.19 -6.90
CA LEU A 315 -14.40 5.43 -5.66
C LEU A 315 -13.60 6.74 -5.74
N VAL A 316 -12.89 6.96 -6.85
CA VAL A 316 -12.12 8.20 -7.06
C VAL A 316 -13.03 9.43 -7.11
N ARG A 317 -14.17 9.36 -7.81
CA ARG A 317 -15.14 10.47 -7.83
C ARG A 317 -15.69 10.79 -6.45
N LYS A 318 -16.06 9.77 -5.67
CA LYS A 318 -16.53 9.91 -4.29
C LYS A 318 -15.44 10.51 -3.40
N ALA A 319 -14.20 10.06 -3.52
CA ALA A 319 -13.06 10.60 -2.76
C ALA A 319 -12.79 12.07 -3.10
N ASN A 320 -12.83 12.44 -4.38
CA ASN A 320 -12.69 13.84 -4.80
C ASN A 320 -13.86 14.71 -4.30
N ALA A 321 -15.11 14.23 -4.41
CA ALA A 321 -16.28 14.94 -3.90
C ALA A 321 -16.21 15.14 -2.37
N ALA A 322 -15.76 14.12 -1.62
CA ALA A 322 -15.52 14.23 -0.18
C ALA A 322 -14.44 15.29 0.11
N ARG A 323 -13.30 15.25 -0.58
CA ARG A 323 -12.20 16.24 -0.44
C ARG A 323 -12.64 17.68 -0.74
N GLU A 324 -13.42 17.87 -1.79
CA GLU A 324 -13.95 19.18 -2.17
C GLU A 324 -14.99 19.68 -1.18
N SER A 325 -15.74 18.78 -0.55
CA SER A 325 -16.77 19.14 0.41
C SER A 325 -16.24 19.62 1.77
N ILE A 326 -15.00 19.25 2.12
CA ILE A 326 -14.36 19.70 3.35
C ILE A 326 -13.99 21.17 3.18
N VAL A 327 -14.78 22.04 3.83
CA VAL A 327 -14.64 23.49 3.76
C VAL A 327 -14.67 24.12 5.14
N PHE A 328 -13.96 25.23 5.27
CA PHE A 328 -13.90 26.01 6.50
C PHE A 328 -14.84 27.22 6.42
N SER A 329 -15.53 27.55 7.52
CA SER A 329 -16.37 28.74 7.63
C SER A 329 -16.12 29.51 8.93
N PRO A 330 -15.89 30.84 8.89
CA PRO A 330 -15.74 31.64 7.68
C PRO A 330 -14.53 31.17 6.86
N ALA A 331 -14.56 31.41 5.55
CA ALA A 331 -13.39 31.13 4.72
C ALA A 331 -12.21 31.96 5.23
N PHE A 332 -11.07 31.31 5.48
CA PHE A 332 -9.88 31.99 5.95
C PHE A 332 -9.21 32.73 4.80
N THR A 333 -9.34 34.05 4.79
CA THR A 333 -8.68 34.96 3.85
C THR A 333 -7.82 35.93 4.65
N PRO A 334 -6.48 35.83 4.64
CA PRO A 334 -5.64 36.75 5.39
C PRO A 334 -5.48 38.04 4.60
N TYR A 335 -6.30 39.03 4.94
CA TYR A 335 -5.81 40.41 4.88
C TYR A 335 -4.85 40.66 6.04
N THR A 336 -3.86 41.52 5.83
CA THR A 336 -2.86 41.94 6.82
C THR A 336 -3.42 42.57 8.10
N ASP A 337 -4.74 42.78 8.16
CA ASP A 337 -5.47 43.31 9.32
C ASP A 337 -6.58 42.37 9.83
N THR A 338 -6.63 41.12 9.34
CA THR A 338 -7.69 40.17 9.73
C THR A 338 -7.34 39.53 11.07
N VAL A 339 -8.20 39.73 12.06
CA VAL A 339 -8.20 38.94 13.29
C VAL A 339 -8.64 37.53 12.90
N LEU A 340 -7.77 36.52 13.09
CA LEU A 340 -8.18 35.12 12.96
C LEU A 340 -9.42 34.87 13.82
N PRO A 341 -10.46 34.22 13.29
CA PRO A 341 -11.64 33.98 14.08
C PRO A 341 -11.31 33.01 15.22
N GLU A 342 -11.68 33.36 16.45
CA GLU A 342 -11.50 32.49 17.63
C GLU A 342 -12.23 31.14 17.43
N LYS A 343 -13.29 31.15 16.63
CA LYS A 343 -14.13 29.99 16.30
C LYS A 343 -14.34 29.89 14.79
N PHE A 344 -14.29 28.67 14.28
CA PHE A 344 -14.61 28.35 12.90
C PHE A 344 -15.33 27.01 12.83
N THR A 345 -15.99 26.73 11.72
CA THR A 345 -16.60 25.42 11.47
C THR A 345 -15.91 24.70 10.33
N VAL A 346 -15.74 23.39 10.49
CA VAL A 346 -15.40 22.48 9.39
C VAL A 346 -16.69 21.83 8.95
N THR A 347 -17.05 22.01 7.68
CA THR A 347 -18.18 21.31 7.06
C THR A 347 -17.64 20.19 6.19
N ALA A 348 -18.20 19.00 6.31
CA ALA A 348 -17.95 17.88 5.41
C ALA A 348 -19.27 17.36 4.82
N ALA A 349 -19.24 16.86 3.59
CA ALA A 349 -20.37 16.21 2.95
C ALA A 349 -20.12 14.71 2.77
N ASN A 350 -21.21 13.94 2.79
CA ASN A 350 -21.21 12.53 2.51
C ASN A 350 -21.63 12.30 1.05
N PRO A 351 -20.72 11.88 0.16
CA PRO A 351 -21.04 11.63 -1.25
C PRO A 351 -21.66 10.24 -1.48
N THR A 352 -21.90 9.46 -0.43
CA THR A 352 -22.46 8.11 -0.51
C THR A 352 -23.97 8.10 -0.28
N ASP A 353 -24.59 6.96 -0.56
CA ASP A 353 -26.03 6.68 -0.39
C ASP A 353 -26.38 6.07 0.97
N ARG A 354 -25.42 5.98 1.89
CA ARG A 354 -25.57 5.48 3.25
C ARG A 354 -25.05 6.49 4.27
N ASP A 355 -25.50 6.40 5.50
CA ASP A 355 -24.97 7.24 6.57
C ASP A 355 -23.50 6.90 6.84
N ILE A 356 -22.68 7.92 7.08
CA ILE A 356 -21.27 7.74 7.44
C ILE A 356 -21.01 8.23 8.86
N LYS A 357 -20.29 7.42 9.62
CA LYS A 357 -19.69 7.81 10.89
C LYS A 357 -18.18 7.77 10.74
N THR A 358 -17.51 8.89 11.00
CA THR A 358 -16.07 9.04 10.81
C THR A 358 -15.45 9.95 11.86
N GLU A 359 -14.17 9.76 12.10
CA GLU A 359 -13.35 10.61 12.95
C GLU A 359 -12.49 11.53 12.09
N ALA A 360 -12.32 12.75 12.57
CA ALA A 360 -11.42 13.74 12.02
C ALA A 360 -10.41 14.14 13.06
N LYS A 361 -9.14 14.26 12.66
CA LYS A 361 -8.03 14.62 13.52
C LYS A 361 -7.25 15.77 12.93
N TRP A 362 -6.93 16.74 13.77
CA TRP A 362 -6.00 17.81 13.41
C TRP A 362 -4.57 17.31 13.49
N ASP A 363 -3.87 17.43 12.37
CA ASP A 363 -2.43 17.39 12.29
C ASP A 363 -1.89 18.82 12.40
N ILE A 364 -1.25 19.11 13.54
CA ILE A 364 -0.73 20.43 13.89
C ILE A 364 0.80 20.37 13.76
N PRO A 365 1.40 21.21 12.91
CA PRO A 365 2.84 21.22 12.71
C PRO A 365 3.64 21.44 14.01
N ALA A 366 4.80 20.80 14.11
CA ALA A 366 5.75 21.01 15.20
C ALA A 366 6.24 22.47 15.23
N GLY A 367 6.53 23.02 16.42
CA GLY A 367 7.00 24.41 16.59
C GLY A 367 5.96 25.40 17.18
N GLY A 368 4.74 24.94 17.48
CA GLY A 368 3.88 25.56 18.50
C GLY A 368 3.22 26.90 18.16
N ALA A 369 3.14 27.30 16.89
CA ALA A 369 2.45 28.54 16.53
C ALA A 369 0.91 28.41 16.61
N TRP A 370 0.35 27.20 16.54
CA TRP A 370 -1.08 26.94 16.41
C TRP A 370 -1.63 26.12 17.58
N GLU A 371 -2.72 26.60 18.15
CA GLU A 371 -3.55 25.86 19.10
C GLU A 371 -4.92 25.63 18.46
N ILE A 372 -5.36 24.37 18.31
CA ILE A 372 -6.70 24.02 17.81
C ILE A 372 -7.42 23.13 18.83
N ALA A 373 -8.69 23.42 19.09
CA ALA A 373 -9.52 22.63 20.00
C ALA A 373 -10.97 22.47 19.48
N PRO A 374 -11.57 21.27 19.55
CA PRO A 374 -10.93 20.02 19.94
C PRO A 374 -9.91 19.53 18.89
N LEU A 375 -8.95 18.69 19.29
CA LEU A 375 -7.96 18.11 18.38
C LEU A 375 -8.58 17.03 17.48
N GLU A 376 -9.61 16.36 17.98
CA GLU A 376 -10.35 15.30 17.29
C GLU A 376 -11.85 15.61 17.33
N ALA A 377 -12.58 15.18 16.30
CA ALA A 377 -14.02 15.35 16.22
C ALA A 377 -14.67 14.18 15.47
N THR A 378 -15.89 13.83 15.87
CA THR A 378 -16.71 12.83 15.17
C THR A 378 -17.70 13.50 14.23
N PHE A 379 -17.79 12.98 13.01
CA PHE A 379 -18.81 13.31 12.03
C PHE A 379 -19.77 12.13 11.86
N GLU A 380 -21.07 12.40 11.97
CA GLU A 380 -22.18 11.48 11.70
C GLU A 380 -23.05 12.14 10.62
N ILE A 381 -22.69 11.88 9.36
CA ILE A 381 -23.25 12.60 8.20
C ILE A 381 -24.25 11.68 7.49
N PRO A 382 -25.54 12.06 7.42
CA PRO A 382 -26.54 11.27 6.69
C PRO A 382 -26.16 11.06 5.22
N ALA A 383 -26.70 10.03 4.59
CA ALA A 383 -26.58 9.78 3.14
C ALA A 383 -26.83 11.06 2.32
N GLY A 384 -25.89 11.44 1.43
CA GLY A 384 -25.96 12.67 0.63
C GLY A 384 -25.94 13.98 1.42
N GLY A 385 -25.82 13.93 2.75
CA GLY A 385 -25.95 15.05 3.67
C GLY A 385 -24.65 15.81 3.90
N LYS A 386 -24.72 16.79 4.81
CA LYS A 386 -23.58 17.56 5.30
C LYS A 386 -23.69 17.76 6.80
N GLN A 387 -22.55 17.86 7.48
CA GLN A 387 -22.48 18.26 8.89
C GLN A 387 -21.36 19.27 9.08
N SER A 388 -21.59 20.22 9.98
CA SER A 388 -20.59 21.19 10.41
C SER A 388 -20.23 20.94 11.87
N VAL A 389 -18.94 20.96 12.19
CA VAL A 389 -18.42 20.89 13.56
C VAL A 389 -17.66 22.18 13.87
N GLU A 390 -17.91 22.77 15.03
CA GLU A 390 -17.20 23.97 15.50
C GLU A 390 -15.86 23.60 16.14
N PHE A 391 -14.83 24.35 15.77
CA PHE A 391 -13.49 24.32 16.34
C PHE A 391 -13.10 25.72 16.78
N LYS A 392 -12.12 25.78 17.67
CA LYS A 392 -11.43 27.00 18.09
C LYS A 392 -10.01 26.97 17.59
N MET A 393 -9.50 28.13 17.17
CA MET A 393 -8.08 28.29 16.89
C MET A 393 -7.49 29.49 17.61
N LYS A 394 -6.20 29.39 17.92
CA LYS A 394 -5.37 30.51 18.34
C LYS A 394 -4.00 30.38 17.70
N VAL A 395 -3.43 31.52 17.35
CA VAL A 395 -2.03 31.62 16.93
C VAL A 395 -1.28 32.46 17.94
N ASP A 396 -0.18 31.93 18.45
CA ASP A 396 0.60 32.57 19.52
C ASP A 396 1.28 33.87 19.07
N ASP A 397 1.68 33.94 17.80
CA ASP A 397 2.21 35.15 17.16
C ASP A 397 1.66 35.29 15.74
N PRO A 398 0.83 36.31 15.46
CA PRO A 398 0.30 36.58 14.12
C PRO A 398 1.38 36.72 13.02
N ARG A 399 2.63 37.00 13.39
CA ARG A 399 3.74 37.00 12.43
C ARG A 399 4.02 35.60 11.89
N ARG A 400 3.81 34.54 12.68
CA ARG A 400 4.08 33.13 12.32
C ARG A 400 2.95 32.47 11.51
N MET A 401 1.98 33.24 11.01
CA MET A 401 0.90 32.73 10.15
C MET A 401 1.37 32.27 8.76
N GLY A 402 2.62 32.57 8.36
CA GLY A 402 3.17 32.23 7.04
C GLY A 402 3.46 30.74 6.81
N GLY A 403 3.41 29.90 7.85
CA GLY A 403 3.54 28.44 7.75
C GLY A 403 4.38 27.81 8.87
N PRO A 404 4.41 26.47 8.98
CA PRO A 404 3.46 25.50 8.43
C PRO A 404 2.03 25.66 8.97
N LEU A 405 1.05 25.16 8.21
CA LEU A 405 -0.37 25.31 8.51
C LEU A 405 -0.97 24.00 9.04
N PRO A 406 -1.86 24.05 10.04
CA PRO A 406 -2.61 22.88 10.45
C PRO A 406 -3.46 22.31 9.31
N GLY A 407 -3.54 20.98 9.28
CA GLY A 407 -4.43 20.23 8.40
C GLY A 407 -5.37 19.35 9.20
N ILE A 408 -6.59 19.17 8.71
CA ILE A 408 -7.52 18.18 9.26
C ILE A 408 -7.53 16.96 8.36
N ILE A 409 -7.34 15.77 8.95
CA ILE A 409 -7.45 14.48 8.28
C ILE A 409 -8.81 13.89 8.66
N VAL A 410 -9.65 13.59 7.66
CA VAL A 410 -10.96 12.96 7.85
C VAL A 410 -10.92 11.56 7.24
N GLU A 411 -11.22 10.53 8.04
CA GLU A 411 -11.15 9.11 7.63
C GLU A 411 -12.46 8.66 6.96
N VAL A 412 -12.66 8.90 5.66
CA VAL A 412 -13.99 8.77 5.04
C VAL A 412 -14.30 7.33 4.58
N PRO A 413 -15.32 6.64 5.15
CA PRO A 413 -15.67 5.26 4.78
C PRO A 413 -16.53 5.20 3.51
N LEU A 414 -15.90 5.34 2.34
CA LEU A 414 -16.58 5.50 1.06
C LEU A 414 -17.18 4.21 0.47
N GLU A 415 -16.66 3.04 0.86
CA GLU A 415 -17.14 1.72 0.41
C GLU A 415 -17.37 0.78 1.60
N GLU A 416 -18.32 -0.15 1.48
CA GLU A 416 -18.62 -1.11 2.55
C GLU A 416 -17.53 -2.17 2.67
N GLY A 417 -17.18 -2.53 3.90
CA GLY A 417 -16.16 -3.55 4.17
C GLY A 417 -14.73 -3.15 3.78
N LYS A 418 -14.50 -1.92 3.31
CA LYS A 418 -13.17 -1.39 3.02
C LYS A 418 -12.72 -0.38 4.08
N ASN A 419 -11.40 -0.25 4.22
CA ASN A 419 -10.81 0.75 5.09
C ASN A 419 -11.23 2.16 4.66
N PRO A 420 -11.48 3.08 5.62
CA PRO A 420 -11.69 4.48 5.31
C PRO A 420 -10.52 5.09 4.54
N ILE A 421 -10.82 6.10 3.71
CA ILE A 421 -9.81 6.84 2.97
C ILE A 421 -9.45 8.11 3.75
N PRO A 422 -8.17 8.29 4.13
CA PRO A 422 -7.72 9.50 4.80
C PRO A 422 -7.75 10.68 3.81
N ILE A 423 -8.55 11.70 4.12
CA ILE A 423 -8.61 12.93 3.34
C ILE A 423 -8.07 14.09 4.17
N ARG A 424 -6.87 14.57 3.81
CA ARG A 424 -6.28 15.77 4.39
C ARG A 424 -6.83 17.04 3.72
N LYS A 425 -7.21 18.02 4.54
CA LYS A 425 -7.50 19.41 4.13
C LYS A 425 -6.70 20.38 4.97
N ASP A 426 -5.74 21.06 4.34
CA ASP A 426 -4.96 22.11 5.01
C ASP A 426 -5.76 23.41 5.12
N LEU A 427 -5.47 24.21 6.14
CA LEU A 427 -5.92 25.62 6.25
C LEU A 427 -5.31 26.54 5.15
N ALA A 428 -4.70 25.96 4.11
CA ALA A 428 -3.91 26.60 3.05
C ALA A 428 -4.65 27.59 2.14
N GLN A 429 -5.98 27.72 2.24
CA GLN A 429 -6.66 28.88 1.64
C GLN A 429 -6.20 30.22 2.24
N MET A 430 -5.45 30.19 3.35
CA MET A 430 -4.72 31.36 3.86
C MET A 430 -3.52 31.81 2.99
N ARG A 431 -2.89 30.96 2.18
CA ARG A 431 -1.60 31.35 1.57
C ARG A 431 -1.73 32.42 0.47
N TYR A 432 -2.87 32.53 -0.22
CA TYR A 432 -2.99 33.37 -1.42
C TYR A 432 -3.12 34.90 -1.19
N ASP A 433 -3.28 35.37 0.06
CA ASP A 433 -3.55 36.79 0.35
C ASP A 433 -2.52 37.49 1.27
N LEU A 434 -1.45 36.78 1.68
CA LEU A 434 -0.36 37.33 2.49
C LEU A 434 0.23 38.58 1.80
N THR A 435 0.13 39.77 2.38
CA THR A 435 0.65 41.00 1.75
C THR A 435 1.94 41.48 2.44
N ILE A 436 3.03 41.59 1.68
CA ILE A 436 4.29 42.18 2.10
C ILE A 436 4.20 43.71 1.85
N PRO A 437 4.25 44.57 2.89
CA PRO A 437 4.30 46.00 2.69
C PRO A 437 5.69 46.40 2.16
N CYS A 438 5.74 46.96 0.96
CA CYS A 438 6.92 47.57 0.37
C CYS A 438 6.90 49.07 0.70
N VAL A 439 7.53 49.42 1.82
CA VAL A 439 7.46 50.79 2.38
C VAL A 439 8.43 51.71 1.64
N ARG A 440 7.95 52.88 1.19
CA ARG A 440 8.83 53.88 0.58
C ARG A 440 9.79 54.48 1.61
N VAL A 441 11.08 54.52 1.31
CA VAL A 441 12.12 55.15 2.13
C VAL A 441 12.48 56.53 1.60
N GLU A 442 12.82 57.46 2.51
CA GLU A 442 13.22 58.83 2.16
C GLU A 442 14.73 58.97 1.89
N ALA A 443 15.51 58.01 2.36
CA ALA A 443 16.96 57.93 2.15
C ALA A 443 17.34 56.50 1.76
N PRO A 444 18.35 56.31 0.89
CA PRO A 444 18.79 54.99 0.49
C PRO A 444 19.25 54.13 1.68
N LEU A 445 18.86 52.86 1.68
CA LEU A 445 19.34 51.88 2.67
C LEU A 445 20.80 51.52 2.43
N LYS A 446 21.48 51.07 3.49
CA LYS A 446 22.85 50.57 3.39
C LYS A 446 22.79 49.06 3.15
N ILE A 447 23.43 48.61 2.08
CA ILE A 447 23.56 47.19 1.78
C ILE A 447 24.84 46.66 2.44
N ASP A 448 24.78 46.44 3.76
CA ASP A 448 25.91 46.04 4.60
C ASP A 448 25.69 44.70 5.32
N GLY A 449 24.52 44.07 5.12
CA GLY A 449 24.12 42.81 5.71
C GLY A 449 23.67 42.95 7.16
N ASP A 450 23.17 44.12 7.54
CA ASP A 450 22.53 44.38 8.83
C ASP A 450 21.15 45.04 8.68
N LEU A 451 20.08 44.30 9.01
CA LEU A 451 18.70 44.77 8.83
C LEU A 451 18.23 45.80 9.89
N SER A 452 19.14 46.54 10.52
CA SER A 452 18.85 47.46 11.64
C SER A 452 18.32 48.84 11.17
N ASP A 453 18.60 49.22 9.92
CA ASP A 453 18.11 50.44 9.27
C ASP A 453 16.76 50.26 8.56
N TRP A 454 16.23 49.03 8.48
CA TRP A 454 14.91 48.65 7.93
C TRP A 454 13.71 49.06 8.80
N LYS A 455 13.77 50.25 9.39
CA LYS A 455 12.74 50.76 10.31
C LYS A 455 11.44 51.04 9.57
N GLY A 456 10.35 50.47 10.05
CA GLY A 456 9.02 50.63 9.44
C GLY A 456 8.60 49.49 8.52
N SER A 457 9.52 48.59 8.13
CA SER A 457 9.15 47.32 7.50
C SER A 457 8.85 46.28 8.58
N ARG A 458 7.66 45.66 8.54
CA ARG A 458 7.20 44.72 9.58
C ARG A 458 7.85 43.33 9.46
N GLY A 459 8.39 42.98 8.28
CA GLY A 459 8.87 41.63 7.97
C GLY A 459 7.74 40.60 7.94
N VAL A 460 7.77 39.70 6.97
CA VAL A 460 6.83 38.60 6.85
C VAL A 460 7.59 37.30 7.12
N TRP A 461 7.14 36.55 8.11
CA TRP A 461 7.76 35.28 8.50
C TRP A 461 7.32 34.15 7.56
N SER A 462 8.25 33.28 7.22
CA SER A 462 8.03 32.01 6.51
C SER A 462 8.84 30.92 7.21
N ALA A 463 8.33 29.69 7.25
CA ALA A 463 9.05 28.51 7.76
C ALA A 463 8.74 27.29 6.89
N HIS A 464 9.70 26.35 6.79
CA HIS A 464 9.47 25.04 6.17
C HIS A 464 8.44 24.23 6.97
N GLY A 465 7.70 23.38 6.28
CA GLY A 465 6.50 22.76 6.82
C GLY A 465 6.57 21.32 7.25
N GLU A 466 7.66 20.63 6.92
CA GLU A 466 7.92 19.26 7.34
C GLU A 466 9.28 19.24 8.02
N ALA A 467 9.32 18.67 9.23
CA ALA A 467 10.58 18.33 9.89
C ALA A 467 10.91 16.90 9.45
N GLN A 468 12.03 16.72 8.74
CA GLN A 468 12.64 15.39 8.61
C GLN A 468 13.29 14.99 9.94
N GLU A 469 13.60 13.69 10.11
CA GLU A 469 14.00 13.09 11.40
C GLU A 469 15.23 13.75 12.05
N ASP A 470 16.03 14.52 11.30
CA ASP A 470 17.29 15.11 11.75
C ASP A 470 17.38 16.66 11.69
N TRP A 471 16.32 17.36 11.29
CA TRP A 471 16.31 18.83 11.10
C TRP A 471 15.59 19.56 12.25
N HIS A 472 16.11 20.71 12.70
CA HIS A 472 15.42 21.48 13.74
C HIS A 472 14.20 22.21 13.13
N PRO A 473 13.04 22.31 13.82
CA PRO A 473 11.85 23.02 13.31
C PRO A 473 12.03 24.53 13.00
N SER A 474 13.22 25.08 13.21
CA SER A 474 13.58 26.46 12.87
C SER A 474 14.56 26.56 11.70
N ASP A 475 15.07 25.45 11.16
CA ASP A 475 15.80 25.46 9.90
C ASP A 475 14.90 25.91 8.77
N ILE A 476 15.50 26.67 7.84
CA ILE A 476 14.82 27.25 6.68
C ILE A 476 13.61 28.12 7.09
N SER A 477 13.76 28.85 8.21
CA SER A 477 12.74 29.77 8.68
C SER A 477 13.28 31.19 8.79
N GLY A 478 12.45 32.20 8.55
CA GLY A 478 12.94 33.56 8.65
C GLY A 478 11.99 34.63 8.17
N THR A 479 12.49 35.86 8.11
CA THR A 479 11.67 37.02 7.73
C THR A 479 12.12 37.64 6.42
N VAL A 480 11.17 37.94 5.53
CA VAL A 480 11.39 38.75 4.32
C VAL A 480 10.81 40.15 4.50
N ARG A 481 11.54 41.15 4.00
CA ARG A 481 11.20 42.58 4.05
C ARG A 481 11.40 43.18 2.66
N LEU A 482 10.49 44.09 2.30
CA LEU A 482 10.60 44.91 1.10
C LEU A 482 10.49 46.39 1.46
N MET A 483 11.29 47.21 0.78
CA MET A 483 11.24 48.67 0.80
C MET A 483 11.58 49.20 -0.59
N TRP A 484 11.28 50.47 -0.89
CA TRP A 484 11.62 51.04 -2.20
C TRP A 484 11.85 52.55 -2.14
N ASP A 485 12.54 53.10 -3.13
CA ASP A 485 12.62 54.55 -3.38
C ASP A 485 12.48 54.85 -4.88
N ASP A 486 12.84 56.04 -5.35
CA ASP A 486 12.70 56.39 -6.77
C ASP A 486 13.70 55.66 -7.70
N LYS A 487 14.69 54.95 -7.12
CA LYS A 487 15.77 54.29 -7.84
C LYS A 487 15.83 52.78 -7.58
N TRP A 488 15.54 52.33 -6.37
CA TRP A 488 15.82 50.98 -5.91
C TRP A 488 14.58 50.27 -5.36
N LEU A 489 14.46 48.99 -5.67
CA LEU A 489 13.72 48.02 -4.85
C LEU A 489 14.71 47.39 -3.87
N TYR A 490 14.42 47.50 -2.59
CA TYR A 490 15.22 46.89 -1.53
C TYR A 490 14.60 45.57 -1.10
N PHE A 491 15.43 44.54 -1.04
CA PHE A 491 15.12 43.22 -0.50
C PHE A 491 15.98 42.95 0.73
N GLY A 492 15.35 42.47 1.81
CA GLY A 492 16.03 42.12 3.04
C GLY A 492 15.45 40.84 3.62
N ALA A 493 16.28 39.84 3.88
CA ALA A 493 15.87 38.60 4.50
C ALA A 493 16.84 38.17 5.60
N GLY A 494 16.32 37.62 6.69
CA GLY A 494 17.12 37.05 7.78
C GLY A 494 16.61 35.65 8.08
N ILE A 495 17.44 34.65 7.75
CA ILE A 495 17.10 33.23 7.66
C ILE A 495 17.86 32.46 8.71
N TRP A 496 17.15 31.74 9.55
CA TRP A 496 17.70 30.79 10.48
C TRP A 496 17.98 29.51 9.69
N ASP A 497 19.25 29.21 9.59
CA ASP A 497 19.82 27.98 9.07
C ASP A 497 21.10 27.75 9.89
N ASP A 498 21.34 26.50 10.28
CA ASP A 498 22.51 26.10 11.05
C ASP A 498 23.73 25.74 10.17
N VAL A 499 23.52 25.23 8.95
CA VAL A 499 24.53 24.82 7.97
C VAL A 499 24.41 25.55 6.62
N PHE A 500 24.97 26.75 6.54
CA PHE A 500 25.10 27.40 5.23
C PHE A 500 26.06 26.71 4.22
N VAL A 501 25.55 26.34 3.04
CA VAL A 501 26.25 25.83 1.85
C VAL A 501 25.99 26.75 0.64
N GLY A 502 26.91 27.67 0.35
CA GLY A 502 26.79 28.55 -0.82
C GLY A 502 27.08 27.83 -2.16
N PRO A 503 26.35 28.14 -3.24
CA PRO A 503 26.63 27.57 -4.57
C PRO A 503 27.97 28.04 -5.13
N GLU A 504 28.75 27.18 -5.79
CA GLU A 504 30.05 27.56 -6.37
C GLU A 504 29.90 28.26 -7.74
N SER A 505 28.78 28.02 -8.43
CA SER A 505 28.46 28.62 -9.72
C SER A 505 26.98 29.00 -9.83
N LEU A 506 26.62 29.80 -10.83
CA LEU A 506 25.20 30.12 -11.10
C LEU A 506 24.41 28.91 -11.60
N GLU A 507 25.07 27.91 -12.18
CA GLU A 507 24.42 26.66 -12.62
C GLU A 507 23.99 25.83 -11.40
N GLU A 508 24.70 25.98 -10.29
CA GLU A 508 24.44 25.34 -9.00
C GLU A 508 23.61 26.22 -8.06
N LEU A 509 23.04 27.34 -8.52
CA LEU A 509 22.38 28.35 -7.66
C LEU A 509 21.33 27.74 -6.70
N PHE A 510 20.62 26.71 -7.17
CA PHE A 510 19.60 26.02 -6.39
C PHE A 510 20.14 24.79 -5.65
N GLU A 511 21.39 24.40 -5.91
CA GLU A 511 22.17 23.34 -5.24
C GLU A 511 22.91 23.81 -3.98
N GLY A 512 22.71 25.06 -3.59
CA GLY A 512 23.14 25.62 -2.32
C GLY A 512 22.14 26.67 -1.83
N ASP A 513 22.46 27.35 -0.74
CA ASP A 513 21.47 28.19 -0.08
C ASP A 513 21.25 29.47 -0.85
N SER A 514 19.98 29.68 -1.15
CA SER A 514 19.53 30.86 -1.86
C SER A 514 18.12 31.23 -1.42
N VAL A 515 17.87 32.53 -1.47
CA VAL A 515 16.56 33.09 -1.19
C VAL A 515 16.03 33.72 -2.46
N SER A 516 14.81 33.42 -2.85
CA SER A 516 14.18 34.01 -4.01
C SER A 516 12.90 34.75 -3.65
N ILE A 517 12.60 35.78 -4.42
CA ILE A 517 11.31 36.47 -4.38
C ILE A 517 10.80 36.70 -5.80
N VAL A 518 9.50 36.46 -5.99
CA VAL A 518 8.77 36.91 -7.16
C VAL A 518 8.03 38.20 -6.80
N VAL A 519 8.19 39.25 -7.61
CA VAL A 519 7.44 40.50 -7.47
C VAL A 519 6.89 40.90 -8.83
N ALA A 520 5.56 40.94 -8.96
CA ALA A 520 4.86 41.28 -10.20
C ALA A 520 5.28 40.41 -11.41
N GLY A 521 5.48 39.10 -11.18
CA GLY A 521 5.90 38.15 -12.21
C GLY A 521 7.40 38.18 -12.57
N TYR A 522 8.22 38.91 -11.81
CA TYR A 522 9.67 38.89 -11.92
C TYR A 522 10.28 38.15 -10.75
N GLU A 523 10.88 37.01 -11.04
CA GLU A 523 11.56 36.19 -10.05
C GLU A 523 13.04 36.56 -9.94
N MET A 524 13.49 36.75 -8.71
CA MET A 524 14.85 37.17 -8.36
C MET A 524 15.36 36.29 -7.23
N ALA A 525 16.55 35.72 -7.41
CA ALA A 525 17.26 34.93 -6.41
C ALA A 525 18.43 35.72 -5.82
N PHE A 526 18.75 35.48 -4.56
CA PHE A 526 19.83 36.09 -3.80
C PHE A 526 20.65 34.98 -3.15
N ALA A 527 21.95 34.94 -3.47
CA ALA A 527 22.85 33.90 -2.99
C ALA A 527 24.29 34.42 -2.84
N GLN A 528 25.09 33.70 -2.08
CA GLN A 528 26.54 33.84 -2.07
C GLN A 528 27.12 32.83 -3.06
N VAL A 529 27.38 33.26 -4.29
CA VAL A 529 27.93 32.42 -5.37
C VAL A 529 29.46 32.51 -5.35
N GLY A 530 30.11 31.46 -4.88
CA GLY A 530 31.53 31.48 -4.53
C GLY A 530 31.86 32.65 -3.59
N GLU A 531 32.85 33.48 -3.95
CA GLU A 531 33.24 34.66 -3.14
C GLU A 531 32.31 35.88 -3.30
N LYS A 532 31.27 35.83 -4.15
CA LYS A 532 30.43 37.00 -4.45
C LYS A 532 28.97 36.83 -4.01
N ALA A 533 28.46 37.81 -3.28
CA ALA A 533 27.03 37.98 -3.07
C ALA A 533 26.37 38.54 -4.34
N MET A 534 25.31 37.90 -4.82
CA MET A 534 24.69 38.21 -6.12
C MET A 534 23.16 38.24 -6.02
N ALA A 535 22.53 39.18 -6.74
CA ALA A 535 21.13 39.09 -7.11
C ALA A 535 21.04 38.60 -8.56
N VAL A 536 20.21 37.60 -8.82
CA VAL A 536 20.11 36.87 -10.09
C VAL A 536 18.66 36.92 -10.57
N ARG A 537 18.43 37.20 -11.85
CA ARG A 537 17.08 37.11 -12.43
C ARG A 537 16.81 35.68 -12.89
N LEU A 538 15.64 35.14 -12.55
CA LEU A 538 15.15 33.87 -13.04
C LEU A 538 14.12 34.13 -14.16
N SER A 539 14.31 33.48 -15.31
CA SER A 539 13.41 33.61 -16.48
C SER A 539 13.31 32.27 -17.20
N GLU A 540 12.10 31.89 -17.61
CA GLU A 540 11.89 30.70 -18.46
C GLU A 540 12.50 30.85 -19.86
N THR A 541 12.77 32.08 -20.31
CA THR A 541 13.18 32.39 -21.69
C THR A 541 14.62 32.90 -21.84
N ASP A 542 15.32 33.21 -20.74
CA ASP A 542 16.70 33.71 -20.73
C ASP A 542 17.57 32.91 -19.74
N PRO A 543 18.87 32.71 -20.02
CA PRO A 543 19.79 32.04 -19.08
C PRO A 543 19.97 32.85 -17.78
N LEU A 544 20.23 32.14 -16.67
CA LEU A 544 20.50 32.72 -15.35
C LEU A 544 21.54 33.84 -15.44
N GLY A 545 21.18 35.04 -15.00
CA GLY A 545 22.01 36.23 -15.16
C GLY A 545 21.97 37.15 -13.95
N ALA A 546 23.14 37.63 -13.54
CA ALA A 546 23.27 38.65 -12.50
C ALA A 546 22.49 39.91 -12.88
N ILE A 547 21.75 40.50 -11.93
CA ILE A 547 21.03 41.74 -12.18
C ILE A 547 22.02 42.89 -12.23
N GLU A 548 22.21 43.46 -13.42
CA GLU A 548 23.17 44.54 -13.64
C GLU A 548 22.88 45.76 -12.76
N GLY A 549 23.91 46.25 -12.08
CA GLY A 549 23.83 47.40 -11.19
C GLY A 549 23.17 47.13 -9.83
N SER A 550 22.80 45.88 -9.53
CA SER A 550 22.39 45.49 -8.18
C SER A 550 23.54 45.59 -7.18
N LEU A 551 23.21 45.93 -5.95
CA LEU A 551 24.11 45.85 -4.80
C LEU A 551 23.57 44.75 -3.91
N THR A 552 24.33 43.69 -3.67
CA THR A 552 23.89 42.56 -2.83
C THR A 552 24.96 42.23 -1.80
N LYS A 553 24.51 41.92 -0.58
CA LYS A 553 25.33 41.46 0.52
C LYS A 553 24.67 40.24 1.16
N VAL A 554 25.46 39.20 1.34
CA VAL A 554 25.12 38.06 2.21
C VAL A 554 26.06 38.12 3.42
N SER A 555 25.49 38.04 4.62
CA SER A 555 26.21 38.14 5.88
C SER A 555 25.78 37.01 6.82
N ARG A 556 26.73 36.14 7.16
CA ARG A 556 26.49 35.04 8.12
C ARG A 556 26.67 35.53 9.55
N LYS A 557 25.62 35.38 10.36
CA LYS A 557 25.61 35.54 11.82
C LYS A 557 25.40 34.15 12.45
N PRO A 558 25.75 33.94 13.74
CA PRO A 558 25.53 32.64 14.39
C PRO A 558 24.05 32.21 14.29
N GLY A 559 23.81 31.09 13.59
CA GLY A 559 22.47 30.53 13.35
C GLY A 559 21.53 31.42 12.52
N CYS A 560 22.05 32.41 11.78
CA CYS A 560 21.24 33.21 10.88
C CYS A 560 22.03 33.82 9.72
N THR A 561 21.58 33.59 8.48
CA THR A 561 22.10 34.19 7.26
C THR A 561 21.24 35.40 6.86
N ILE A 562 21.87 36.56 6.69
CA ILE A 562 21.21 37.79 6.25
C ILE A 562 21.50 38.03 4.77
N TYR A 563 20.43 38.18 3.99
CA TYR A 563 20.47 38.58 2.58
C TYR A 563 19.95 40.01 2.48
N GLU A 564 20.70 40.87 1.83
CA GLU A 564 20.32 42.26 1.64
C GLU A 564 20.68 42.71 0.22
N SER A 565 19.73 43.29 -0.51
CA SER A 565 19.94 43.71 -1.88
C SER A 565 19.22 45.01 -2.22
N ALA A 566 19.87 45.87 -2.99
CA ALA A 566 19.26 47.01 -3.69
C ALA A 566 19.28 46.71 -5.19
N ILE A 567 18.09 46.64 -5.79
CA ILE A 567 17.88 46.24 -7.17
C ILE A 567 17.37 47.45 -7.96
N PRO A 568 17.99 47.87 -9.08
CA PRO A 568 17.51 49.02 -9.82
C PRO A 568 16.08 48.78 -10.28
N LEU A 569 15.14 49.71 -10.03
CA LEU A 569 13.74 49.52 -10.36
C LEU A 569 13.51 49.27 -11.87
N THR A 570 14.35 49.85 -12.72
CA THR A 570 14.32 49.64 -14.18
C THR A 570 14.66 48.21 -14.59
N GLN A 571 15.32 47.45 -13.71
CA GLN A 571 15.61 46.02 -13.90
C GLN A 571 14.48 45.13 -13.35
N VAL A 572 13.51 45.66 -12.61
CA VAL A 572 12.42 44.84 -12.06
C VAL A 572 11.11 45.15 -12.78
N PHE A 573 10.82 46.43 -13.02
CA PHE A 573 9.54 46.87 -13.54
C PHE A 573 9.66 47.52 -14.92
N LYS A 574 8.85 47.05 -15.88
CA LYS A 574 8.65 47.74 -17.17
C LYS A 574 7.94 49.09 -17.02
N GLN A 575 7.14 49.24 -15.96
CA GLN A 575 6.49 50.49 -15.55
C GLN A 575 6.63 50.63 -14.04
N LEU A 576 7.11 51.78 -13.56
CA LEU A 576 7.38 51.98 -12.13
C LEU A 576 6.09 51.88 -11.30
N PRO A 577 6.15 51.22 -10.12
CA PRO A 577 4.98 51.09 -9.26
C PRO A 577 4.55 52.45 -8.70
N GLN A 578 3.24 52.63 -8.50
CA GLN A 578 2.66 53.80 -7.87
C GLN A 578 2.38 53.57 -6.38
N ARG A 579 2.41 54.63 -5.58
CA ARG A 579 2.00 54.57 -4.17
C ARG A 579 0.54 54.12 -4.06
N GLY A 580 0.29 53.08 -3.28
CA GLY A 580 -1.02 52.43 -3.12
C GLY A 580 -1.27 51.28 -4.10
N GLU A 581 -0.37 51.02 -5.05
CA GLU A 581 -0.45 49.88 -5.96
C GLU A 581 -0.22 48.56 -5.21
N VAL A 582 -1.03 47.55 -5.54
CA VAL A 582 -0.89 46.19 -5.03
C VAL A 582 -0.54 45.28 -6.19
N ALA A 583 0.65 44.70 -6.18
CA ALA A 583 1.04 43.64 -7.09
C ALA A 583 0.40 42.33 -6.62
N THR A 584 -0.57 41.82 -7.38
CA THR A 584 -1.42 40.68 -7.00
C THR A 584 -1.16 39.39 -7.79
N ARG A 585 -0.36 39.43 -8.87
CA ARG A 585 -0.03 38.24 -9.68
C ARG A 585 1.41 37.83 -9.42
N ASP A 586 1.60 36.52 -9.20
CA ASP A 586 2.89 35.85 -9.17
C ASP A 586 3.88 36.56 -8.24
N CYS A 587 3.50 36.72 -6.97
CA CYS A 587 4.43 37.09 -5.92
C CYS A 587 4.58 35.93 -4.94
N GLY A 588 5.80 35.65 -4.52
CA GLY A 588 6.07 34.55 -3.59
C GLY A 588 7.52 34.56 -3.12
N THR A 589 7.81 33.93 -1.99
CA THR A 589 9.18 33.74 -1.49
C THR A 589 9.57 32.28 -1.64
N TYR A 590 10.80 32.03 -2.07
CA TYR A 590 11.41 30.73 -2.26
C TYR A 590 12.67 30.64 -1.40
N TRP A 591 12.92 29.45 -0.86
CA TRP A 591 14.09 29.13 -0.04
C TRP A 591 14.66 27.84 -0.56
N HIS A 592 15.95 27.83 -0.86
CA HIS A 592 16.72 26.61 -1.09
C HIS A 592 17.71 26.52 0.04
N ASP A 593 17.81 25.34 0.66
CA ASP A 593 18.74 25.05 1.73
C ASP A 593 19.38 23.69 1.48
N ARG A 594 20.67 23.56 1.81
CA ARG A 594 21.39 22.31 1.66
C ARG A 594 22.25 22.04 2.88
N ASP A 595 21.84 21.04 3.65
CA ASP A 595 22.71 20.43 4.65
C ASP A 595 23.61 19.37 3.99
N ALA A 596 24.87 19.32 4.41
CA ALA A 596 25.98 18.79 3.63
C ALA A 596 25.93 17.29 3.22
N ASP A 597 24.89 16.52 3.53
CA ASP A 597 24.74 15.12 3.08
C ASP A 597 23.27 14.63 2.94
N GLU A 598 22.26 15.51 3.02
CA GLU A 598 20.84 15.14 2.93
C GLU A 598 20.11 16.00 1.88
N GLY A 599 18.98 15.52 1.37
CA GLY A 599 18.33 16.04 0.15
C GLY A 599 18.01 17.54 0.14
N MET A 600 17.78 18.08 -1.06
CA MET A 600 17.43 19.48 -1.30
C MET A 600 15.95 19.75 -1.00
N GLU A 601 15.64 20.77 -0.20
CA GLU A 601 14.25 21.19 0.07
C GLU A 601 13.94 22.58 -0.49
N SER A 602 12.67 22.81 -0.86
CA SER A 602 12.21 24.10 -1.35
C SER A 602 10.82 24.45 -0.83
N ASN A 603 10.64 25.68 -0.35
CA ASN A 603 9.36 26.15 0.18
C ASN A 603 8.86 27.39 -0.58
N TRP A 604 7.69 27.27 -1.19
CA TRP A 604 7.00 28.38 -1.85
C TRP A 604 5.86 28.92 -0.99
N VAL A 605 5.92 30.22 -0.69
CA VAL A 605 4.84 30.94 -0.02
C VAL A 605 4.31 32.01 -0.97
N PRO A 606 3.11 31.86 -1.56
CA PRO A 606 2.49 32.92 -2.33
C PRO A 606 2.24 34.15 -1.45
N CYS A 607 2.37 35.33 -2.02
CA CYS A 607 2.10 36.59 -1.36
C CYS A 607 1.59 37.65 -2.36
N ARG A 608 1.34 38.86 -1.87
CA ARG A 608 1.08 40.09 -2.61
C ARG A 608 2.08 41.13 -2.14
N VAL A 609 2.43 42.10 -2.96
CA VAL A 609 3.29 43.21 -2.55
C VAL A 609 2.50 44.51 -2.65
N GLN A 610 2.42 45.26 -1.55
CA GLN A 610 1.75 46.55 -1.52
C GLN A 610 2.77 47.69 -1.39
N PHE A 611 2.83 48.57 -2.39
CA PHE A 611 3.73 49.73 -2.38
C PHE A 611 3.11 50.87 -1.57
N GLN A 612 3.73 51.25 -0.45
CA GLN A 612 3.18 52.20 0.53
C GLN A 612 3.92 53.53 0.59
#